data_AF-A0A1Q3DGP7-F1
#
_entry.id   AF-A0A1Q3DGP7-F1
#
_cell.length_a   1.000
_cell.length_b   1.000
_cell.length_c   1.000
_cell.angle_alpha   90.00
_cell.angle_beta   90.00
_cell.angle_gamma   90.00
#
_symmetry.space_group_name_H-M   'P 1'
#
loop_
_entity.id
_entity.type
_entity.pdbx_description
1 polymer ?
#
loop_
_entity_poly.entity_id
_entity_poly.type
_entity_poly.pdbx_seq_one_letter_code
_entity_poly.pdbx_strand_id
1 'polypeptide(L)'
;MGPDFRVLVRKSRKQAEQYHRLYKEPIPVTQLVRETAAVMQEFTQSGGVRPFGVSLLVAGFDDKGPQLYQVDPSGSYFSWKASTKGENVSNAKAFLEKRYTDDMELDNTVHTAILTLKEGFEGQISGKNIEIGIICSDKNSGKSTLISDVALIASYHISWILSIDYKRLDGVVQAFF
;
A
#
# COMPACT_ATOMS: atom_id res chain seq x y z
N MET A 1 13.59 -5.08 5.83
CA MET A 1 13.33 -4.21 4.65
C MET A 1 14.60 -3.97 3.83
N GLY A 2 14.54 -4.23 2.51
CA GLY A 2 15.69 -4.10 1.59
C GLY A 2 16.10 -2.65 1.26
N PRO A 3 17.29 -2.44 0.68
CA PRO A 3 17.86 -1.11 0.41
C PRO A 3 17.07 -0.28 -0.63
N ASP A 4 16.57 -0.90 -1.70
CA ASP A 4 15.83 -0.21 -2.78
C ASP A 4 14.54 0.43 -2.30
N PHE A 5 13.81 -0.24 -1.41
CA PHE A 5 12.60 0.30 -0.78
C PHE A 5 12.88 1.62 -0.07
N ARG A 6 13.96 1.68 0.72
CA ARG A 6 14.32 2.89 1.47
C ARG A 6 14.60 4.06 0.53
N VAL A 7 15.19 3.78 -0.64
CA VAL A 7 15.43 4.79 -1.67
C VAL A 7 14.11 5.31 -2.24
N LEU A 8 13.20 4.42 -2.60
CA LEU A 8 11.88 4.79 -3.14
C LEU A 8 11.07 5.60 -2.12
N VAL A 9 10.95 5.13 -0.87
CA VAL A 9 10.25 5.88 0.19
C VAL A 9 10.83 7.26 0.39
N ARG A 10 12.17 7.39 0.43
CA ARG A 10 12.82 8.68 0.60
C ARG A 10 12.53 9.62 -0.58
N LYS A 11 12.52 9.10 -1.81
CA LYS A 11 12.18 9.87 -3.01
C LYS A 11 10.71 10.30 -3.00
N SER A 12 9.79 9.38 -2.71
CA SER A 12 8.35 9.66 -2.62
C SER A 12 8.03 10.69 -1.53
N ARG A 13 8.64 10.59 -0.34
CA ARG A 13 8.49 11.61 0.72
C ARG A 13 8.96 12.99 0.27
N LYS A 14 10.10 13.06 -0.40
CA LYS A 14 10.62 14.32 -0.95
C LYS A 14 9.69 14.91 -2.01
N GLN A 15 9.11 14.08 -2.88
CA GLN A 15 8.11 14.52 -3.88
C GLN A 15 6.85 15.08 -3.20
N ALA A 16 6.35 14.40 -2.18
CA ALA A 16 5.24 14.84 -1.35
C ALA A 16 5.50 16.22 -0.71
N GLU A 17 6.65 16.39 -0.08
CA GLU A 17 7.06 17.66 0.54
C GLU A 17 7.22 18.79 -0.50
N GLN A 18 7.77 18.49 -1.67
CA GLN A 18 7.91 19.46 -2.77
C GLN A 18 6.55 19.91 -3.28
N TYR A 19 5.63 18.98 -3.49
CA TYR A 19 4.25 19.28 -3.89
C TYR A 19 3.58 20.19 -2.86
N HIS A 20 3.63 19.81 -1.58
CA HIS A 20 3.05 20.61 -0.51
C HIS A 20 3.66 22.01 -0.41
N ARG A 21 4.98 22.14 -0.62
CA ARG A 21 5.64 23.44 -0.61
C ARG A 21 5.11 24.37 -1.71
N LEU A 22 4.85 23.83 -2.90
CA LEU A 22 4.42 24.57 -4.08
C LEU A 22 2.92 24.89 -4.06
N TYR A 23 2.08 23.89 -3.80
CA TYR A 23 0.62 23.99 -3.91
C TYR A 23 -0.08 24.24 -2.58
N LYS A 24 0.64 24.13 -1.44
CA LYS A 24 0.08 24.26 -0.08
C LYS A 24 -0.98 23.23 0.27
N GLU A 25 -1.06 22.15 -0.50
CA GLU A 25 -2.02 21.07 -0.35
C GLU A 25 -1.30 19.72 -0.26
N PRO A 26 -1.93 18.68 0.32
CA PRO A 26 -1.38 17.32 0.26
C PRO A 26 -1.32 16.80 -1.17
N ILE A 27 -0.28 16.02 -1.48
CA ILE A 27 -0.17 15.40 -2.80
C ILE A 27 -1.29 14.36 -2.98
N PRO A 28 -2.04 14.38 -4.10
CA PRO A 28 -3.03 13.34 -4.39
C PRO A 28 -2.36 11.97 -4.49
N VAL A 29 -3.04 10.91 -4.02
CA VAL A 29 -2.46 9.54 -3.97
C VAL A 29 -2.07 9.08 -5.36
N THR A 30 -2.96 9.25 -6.34
CA THR A 30 -2.69 8.91 -7.75
C THR A 30 -1.44 9.64 -8.29
N GLN A 31 -1.23 10.90 -7.87
CA GLN A 31 -0.07 11.67 -8.32
C GLN A 31 1.23 11.14 -7.71
N LEU A 32 1.25 10.88 -6.40
CA LEU A 32 2.42 10.30 -5.74
C LEU A 32 2.81 8.93 -6.32
N VAL A 33 1.81 8.09 -6.63
CA VAL A 33 2.01 6.79 -7.29
C VAL A 33 2.63 6.97 -8.67
N ARG A 34 2.08 7.87 -9.50
CA ARG A 34 2.62 8.14 -10.84
C ARG A 34 4.05 8.66 -10.80
N GLU A 35 4.36 9.57 -9.89
CA GLU A 35 5.71 10.13 -9.71
C GLU A 35 6.71 9.07 -9.22
N THR A 36 6.27 8.17 -8.32
CA THR A 36 7.09 7.05 -7.84
C THR A 36 7.32 6.03 -8.96
N ALA A 37 6.29 5.73 -9.75
CA ALA A 37 6.35 4.85 -10.90
C ALA A 37 7.30 5.39 -11.99
N ALA A 38 7.27 6.70 -12.26
CA ALA A 38 8.19 7.35 -13.18
C ALA A 38 9.66 7.23 -12.73
N VAL A 39 9.93 7.40 -11.44
CA VAL A 39 11.27 7.15 -10.86
C VAL A 39 11.70 5.70 -11.09
N MET A 40 10.81 4.72 -10.90
CA MET A 40 11.15 3.31 -11.13
C MET A 40 11.42 3.04 -12.61
N GLN A 41 10.60 3.60 -13.49
CA GLN A 41 10.74 3.49 -14.94
C GLN A 41 12.06 4.06 -15.45
N GLU A 42 12.52 5.21 -14.92
CA GLU A 42 13.78 5.84 -15.31
C GLU A 42 14.98 4.90 -15.15
N PHE A 43 14.98 4.08 -14.09
CA PHE A 43 16.01 3.07 -13.81
C PHE A 43 15.95 1.84 -14.73
N THR A 44 14.93 1.74 -15.59
CA THR A 44 14.82 0.71 -16.65
C THR A 44 15.33 1.20 -18.00
N GLN A 45 15.37 2.51 -18.22
CA GLN A 45 15.73 3.13 -19.50
C GLN A 45 17.08 3.84 -19.48
N SER A 46 17.68 4.03 -18.29
CA SER A 46 18.98 4.68 -18.13
C SER A 46 20.11 3.67 -18.14
N GLY A 47 21.16 3.93 -18.92
CA GLY A 47 22.38 3.13 -18.90
C GLY A 47 23.18 3.31 -17.59
N GLY A 48 23.87 2.27 -17.14
CA GLY A 48 24.73 2.32 -15.95
C GLY A 48 23.99 2.26 -14.61
N VAL A 49 22.68 2.07 -14.61
CA VAL A 49 21.87 1.79 -13.41
C VAL A 49 21.12 0.47 -13.58
N ARG A 50 20.73 -0.14 -12.45
CA ARG A 50 19.88 -1.33 -12.45
C ARG A 50 18.43 -0.96 -12.08
N PRO A 51 17.42 -1.66 -12.60
CA PRO A 51 16.06 -1.54 -12.11
C PRO A 51 15.95 -1.82 -10.61
N PHE A 52 14.91 -1.26 -9.99
CA PHE A 52 14.57 -1.54 -8.60
C PHE A 52 14.09 -2.99 -8.45
N GLY A 53 14.56 -3.69 -7.43
CA GLY A 53 14.19 -5.08 -7.16
C GLY A 53 12.90 -5.24 -6.35
N VAL A 54 12.02 -4.23 -6.31
CA VAL A 54 10.80 -4.23 -5.49
C VAL A 54 9.55 -3.89 -6.28
N SER A 55 8.45 -4.51 -5.90
CA SER A 55 7.11 -3.95 -6.11
C SER A 55 6.67 -3.21 -4.85
N LEU A 56 5.94 -2.11 -5.03
CA LEU A 56 5.35 -1.35 -3.94
C LEU A 56 3.84 -1.58 -3.88
N LEU A 57 3.31 -1.68 -2.67
CA LEU A 57 1.89 -1.42 -2.40
C LEU A 57 1.80 -0.06 -1.72
N VAL A 58 0.97 0.81 -2.29
CA VAL A 58 0.76 2.18 -1.84
C VAL A 58 -0.71 2.31 -1.47
N ALA A 59 -0.97 2.49 -0.18
CA ALA A 59 -2.29 2.88 0.29
C ALA A 59 -2.29 4.35 0.67
N GLY A 60 -3.40 5.02 0.42
CA GLY A 60 -3.58 6.41 0.80
C GLY A 60 -5.05 6.77 0.86
N PHE A 61 -5.30 7.95 1.42
CA PHE A 61 -6.62 8.55 1.50
C PHE A 61 -6.50 10.00 1.04
N ASP A 62 -7.33 10.40 0.07
CA ASP A 62 -7.46 11.79 -0.37
C ASP A 62 -8.95 12.14 -0.60
N ASP A 63 -9.24 13.27 -1.25
CA ASP A 63 -10.61 13.73 -1.50
C ASP A 63 -11.45 12.78 -2.35
N LYS A 64 -10.82 11.85 -3.09
CA LYS A 64 -11.51 10.79 -3.85
C LYS A 64 -11.80 9.57 -2.99
N GLY A 65 -11.40 9.60 -1.73
CA GLY A 65 -11.55 8.53 -0.77
C GLY A 65 -10.34 7.62 -0.67
N PRO A 66 -10.53 6.43 -0.07
CA PRO A 66 -9.48 5.44 0.12
C PRO A 66 -9.03 4.86 -1.24
N GLN A 67 -7.72 4.67 -1.39
CA GLN A 67 -7.10 4.20 -2.63
C GLN A 67 -5.96 3.24 -2.33
N LEU A 68 -5.88 2.18 -3.14
CA LEU A 68 -4.81 1.19 -3.10
C LEU A 68 -4.21 1.00 -4.48
N TYR A 69 -2.88 1.13 -4.57
CA TYR A 69 -2.11 0.93 -5.79
C TYR A 69 -1.00 -0.09 -5.61
N GLN A 70 -0.71 -0.84 -6.66
CA GLN A 70 0.52 -1.60 -6.82
C GLN A 70 1.41 -0.88 -7.83
N VAL A 71 2.71 -0.74 -7.54
CA VAL A 71 3.72 -0.24 -8.48
C VAL A 71 4.78 -1.31 -8.68
N ASP A 72 5.08 -1.67 -9.91
CA ASP A 72 6.04 -2.72 -10.26
C ASP A 72 7.42 -2.16 -10.64
N PRO A 73 8.50 -2.96 -10.55
CA PRO A 73 9.86 -2.62 -10.99
C PRO A 73 9.97 -1.91 -12.35
N SER A 74 9.05 -2.22 -13.27
CA SER A 74 8.98 -1.63 -14.61
C SER A 74 8.56 -0.15 -14.62
N GLY A 75 7.99 0.35 -13.52
CA GLY A 75 7.26 1.61 -13.47
C GLY A 75 5.79 1.48 -13.90
N SER A 76 5.28 0.27 -14.11
CA SER A 76 3.83 0.05 -14.29
C SER A 76 3.13 0.18 -12.94
N TYR A 77 1.91 0.76 -12.92
CA TYR A 77 1.10 0.80 -11.70
C TYR A 77 -0.38 0.50 -11.97
N PHE A 78 -1.05 -0.09 -10.99
CA PHE A 78 -2.43 -0.56 -11.08
C PHE A 78 -3.20 -0.24 -9.80
N SER A 79 -4.47 0.15 -9.93
CA SER A 79 -5.38 0.34 -8.79
C SER A 79 -6.05 -0.97 -8.42
N TRP A 80 -6.22 -1.22 -7.13
CA TRP A 80 -6.88 -2.41 -6.60
C TRP A 80 -7.91 -2.01 -5.55
N LYS A 81 -8.99 -2.79 -5.44
CA LYS A 81 -9.92 -2.72 -4.28
C LYS A 81 -9.40 -3.52 -3.09
N ALA A 82 -8.84 -4.69 -3.38
CA ALA A 82 -8.14 -5.50 -2.42
C ALA A 82 -7.04 -6.27 -3.15
N SER A 83 -5.92 -6.51 -2.48
CA SER A 83 -4.77 -7.19 -3.11
C SER A 83 -3.98 -8.01 -2.10
N THR A 84 -3.57 -9.20 -2.51
CA THR A 84 -2.64 -10.09 -1.78
C THR A 84 -1.34 -10.25 -2.56
N LYS A 85 -0.22 -10.28 -1.84
CA LYS A 85 1.11 -10.61 -2.37
C LYS A 85 1.84 -11.51 -1.38
N GLY A 86 2.66 -12.42 -1.89
CA GLY A 86 3.45 -13.36 -1.08
C GLY A 86 3.58 -14.73 -1.75
N GLU A 87 4.02 -15.72 -0.96
CA GLU A 87 3.90 -17.14 -1.30
C GLU A 87 2.40 -17.53 -1.33
N ASN A 88 1.98 -18.76 -1.69
CA ASN A 88 0.58 -19.22 -1.83
C ASN A 88 -0.52 -18.19 -2.21
N VAL A 89 -0.20 -17.23 -3.11
CA VAL A 89 -1.07 -16.09 -3.43
C VAL A 89 -2.40 -16.54 -4.04
N SER A 90 -2.41 -17.68 -4.73
CA SER A 90 -3.63 -18.26 -5.33
C SER A 90 -4.70 -18.55 -4.27
N ASN A 91 -4.31 -19.14 -3.15
CA ASN A 91 -5.23 -19.53 -2.08
C ASN A 91 -5.70 -18.29 -1.32
N ALA A 92 -4.75 -17.43 -0.93
CA ALA A 92 -5.06 -16.18 -0.25
C ALA A 92 -5.98 -15.28 -1.10
N LYS A 93 -5.71 -15.17 -2.42
CA LYS A 93 -6.55 -14.40 -3.33
C LYS A 93 -7.95 -15.00 -3.46
N ALA A 94 -8.07 -16.32 -3.64
CA ALA A 94 -9.38 -16.97 -3.72
C ALA A 94 -10.18 -16.83 -2.42
N PHE A 95 -9.52 -16.83 -1.25
CA PHE A 95 -10.16 -16.58 0.03
C PHE A 95 -10.63 -15.12 0.15
N LEU A 96 -9.77 -14.18 -0.22
CA LEU A 96 -10.08 -12.75 -0.20
C LEU A 96 -11.26 -12.43 -1.11
N GLU A 97 -11.27 -12.93 -2.35
CA GLU A 97 -12.34 -12.70 -3.33
C GLU A 97 -13.70 -13.20 -2.84
N LYS A 98 -13.74 -14.27 -2.03
CA LYS A 98 -14.98 -14.80 -1.47
C LYS A 98 -15.53 -13.98 -0.30
N ARG A 99 -14.66 -13.28 0.42
CA ARG A 99 -14.98 -12.64 1.71
C ARG A 99 -15.01 -11.12 1.63
N TYR A 100 -14.36 -10.56 0.62
CA TYR A 100 -14.39 -9.15 0.31
C TYR A 100 -15.80 -8.74 -0.16
N THR A 101 -16.29 -7.66 0.42
CA THR A 101 -17.47 -6.92 -0.06
C THR A 101 -17.12 -5.44 -0.09
N ASP A 102 -17.80 -4.66 -0.93
CA ASP A 102 -17.54 -3.21 -0.99
C ASP A 102 -17.96 -2.50 0.31
N ASP A 103 -18.87 -3.09 1.10
CA ASP A 103 -19.48 -2.51 2.31
C ASP A 103 -19.11 -3.27 3.60
N MET A 104 -17.83 -3.55 3.83
CA MET A 104 -17.40 -4.26 5.05
C MET A 104 -17.63 -3.42 6.33
N GLU A 105 -17.22 -3.90 7.51
CA GLU A 105 -16.89 -3.06 8.70
C GLU A 105 -15.38 -2.96 8.98
N LEU A 106 -14.84 -1.87 9.58
CA LEU A 106 -13.38 -1.74 9.80
C LEU A 106 -12.85 -2.98 10.54
N ASP A 107 -13.54 -3.38 11.61
CA ASP A 107 -13.23 -4.59 12.37
C ASP A 107 -13.34 -5.85 11.51
N ASN A 108 -14.37 -5.94 10.65
CA ASN A 108 -14.54 -7.05 9.70
C ASN A 108 -13.44 -7.07 8.64
N THR A 109 -12.93 -5.90 8.23
CA THR A 109 -11.86 -5.73 7.26
C THR A 109 -10.54 -6.17 7.87
N VAL A 110 -10.20 -5.71 9.08
CA VAL A 110 -9.02 -6.17 9.81
C VAL A 110 -9.11 -7.68 10.06
N HIS A 111 -10.28 -8.19 10.45
CA HIS A 111 -10.49 -9.61 10.67
C HIS A 111 -10.32 -10.43 9.38
N THR A 112 -10.91 -9.98 8.28
CA THR A 112 -10.75 -10.61 6.97
C THR A 112 -9.31 -10.53 6.50
N ALA A 113 -8.60 -9.45 6.84
CA ALA A 113 -7.20 -9.31 6.52
C ALA A 113 -6.37 -10.41 7.22
N ILE A 114 -6.52 -10.54 8.53
CA ILE A 114 -5.82 -11.55 9.34
C ILE A 114 -6.17 -12.97 8.87
N LEU A 115 -7.44 -13.25 8.55
CA LEU A 115 -7.86 -14.57 8.07
C LEU A 115 -7.25 -14.91 6.71
N THR A 116 -7.27 -13.96 5.78
CA THR A 116 -6.69 -14.15 4.45
C THR A 116 -5.18 -14.39 4.54
N LEU A 117 -4.51 -13.69 5.44
CA LEU A 117 -3.10 -13.92 5.76
C LEU A 117 -2.86 -15.32 6.34
N LYS A 118 -3.76 -15.81 7.21
CA LYS A 118 -3.70 -17.17 7.77
C LYS A 118 -3.81 -18.26 6.72
N GLU A 119 -4.63 -18.06 5.69
CA GLU A 119 -4.74 -19.02 4.57
C GLU A 119 -3.49 -19.05 3.69
N GLY A 120 -2.73 -17.96 3.66
CA GLY A 120 -1.46 -17.89 2.98
C GLY A 120 -0.32 -18.55 3.78
N PHE A 121 -0.27 -18.29 5.08
CA PHE A 121 0.87 -18.60 5.92
C PHE A 121 0.86 -20.02 6.49
N GLU A 122 1.89 -20.81 6.18
CA GLU A 122 2.04 -22.21 6.65
C GLU A 122 2.57 -22.32 8.09
N GLY A 123 2.17 -21.42 8.99
CA GLY A 123 2.68 -21.37 10.37
C GLY A 123 1.70 -20.75 11.37
N GLN A 124 2.15 -20.60 12.62
CA GLN A 124 1.35 -19.95 13.66
C GLN A 124 1.45 -18.43 13.55
N ILE A 125 0.29 -17.80 13.35
CA ILE A 125 0.14 -16.34 13.44
C ILE A 125 0.11 -15.92 14.91
N SER A 126 0.90 -14.92 15.26
CA SER A 126 0.97 -14.32 16.59
C SER A 126 1.07 -12.80 16.49
N GLY A 127 0.71 -12.07 17.54
CA GLY A 127 0.81 -10.60 17.54
C GLY A 127 2.25 -10.04 17.40
N LYS A 128 3.28 -10.90 17.42
CA LYS A 128 4.68 -10.51 17.22
C LYS A 128 5.15 -10.68 15.78
N ASN A 129 4.40 -11.39 14.95
CA ASN A 129 4.75 -11.67 13.56
C ASN A 129 3.80 -11.04 12.55
N ILE A 130 2.82 -10.25 13.00
CA ILE A 130 1.96 -9.46 12.13
C ILE A 130 2.10 -7.99 12.48
N GLU A 131 2.24 -7.17 11.44
CA GLU A 131 2.06 -5.72 11.51
C GLU A 131 0.80 -5.34 10.73
N ILE A 132 -0.01 -4.44 11.28
CA ILE A 132 -1.20 -3.92 10.60
C ILE A 132 -1.12 -2.40 10.59
N GLY A 133 -1.15 -1.82 9.40
CA GLY A 133 -1.31 -0.39 9.17
C GLY A 133 -2.75 -0.07 8.78
N ILE A 134 -3.33 0.97 9.35
CA ILE A 134 -4.67 1.44 9.00
C ILE A 134 -4.57 2.91 8.66
N ILE A 135 -5.08 3.30 7.50
CA ILE A 135 -5.20 4.68 7.05
C ILE A 135 -6.68 5.02 7.09
N CYS A 136 -7.08 5.98 7.93
CA CYS A 136 -8.47 6.44 8.00
C CYS A 136 -8.54 7.95 7.84
N SER A 137 -9.66 8.44 7.30
CA SER A 137 -10.02 9.85 7.36
C SER A 137 -10.46 10.21 8.78
N ASP A 138 -9.72 11.09 9.45
CA ASP A 138 -10.10 11.58 10.77
C ASP A 138 -11.11 12.73 10.62
N LYS A 139 -12.40 12.43 10.74
CA LYS A 139 -13.46 13.44 10.73
C LYS A 139 -13.51 14.29 12.01
N ASN A 140 -12.80 13.91 13.08
CA ASN A 140 -12.91 14.55 14.41
C ASN A 140 -11.72 15.44 14.81
N SER A 141 -10.58 15.39 14.13
CA SER A 141 -9.41 16.21 14.53
C SER A 141 -9.25 17.54 13.81
N GLY A 142 -10.08 17.88 12.81
CA GLY A 142 -9.92 19.11 12.03
C GLY A 142 -8.56 19.23 11.34
N LYS A 143 -7.79 18.13 11.29
CA LYS A 143 -6.50 18.01 10.63
C LYS A 143 -6.74 17.10 9.43
N SER A 144 -6.63 17.65 8.23
CA SER A 144 -6.37 16.85 7.04
C SER A 144 -5.12 16.03 7.34
N THR A 145 -5.29 14.70 7.39
CA THR A 145 -4.26 13.73 7.73
C THR A 145 -2.98 14.06 6.98
N LEU A 146 -1.89 14.31 7.73
CA LEU A 146 -0.63 14.74 7.16
C LEU A 146 -0.11 13.69 6.18
N ILE A 147 0.56 14.17 5.14
CA ILE A 147 1.20 13.43 4.04
C ILE A 147 2.26 12.41 4.55
N SER A 148 2.50 12.33 5.87
CA SER A 148 3.29 11.28 6.51
C SER A 148 2.65 9.88 6.44
N ASP A 149 1.35 9.79 6.18
CA ASP A 149 0.57 8.56 6.38
C ASP A 149 0.28 7.79 5.08
N VAL A 150 0.94 8.16 3.97
CA VAL A 150 1.01 7.26 2.80
C VAL A 150 1.92 6.09 3.18
N ALA A 151 1.31 4.97 3.50
CA ALA A 151 2.02 3.72 3.72
C ALA A 151 2.48 3.19 2.36
N LEU A 152 3.73 3.51 2.03
CA LEU A 152 4.50 2.82 1.01
C LEU A 152 5.07 1.57 1.64
N ILE A 153 4.68 0.41 1.12
CA ILE A 153 5.26 -0.87 1.52
C ILE A 153 5.93 -1.50 0.32
N ALA A 154 7.19 -1.91 0.50
CA ALA A 154 7.84 -2.79 -0.47
C ALA A 154 7.53 -4.23 -0.19
N SER A 155 7.13 -4.93 -1.24
CA SER A 155 7.30 -6.36 -1.36
C SER A 155 8.73 -6.62 -1.84
N TYR A 156 9.58 -7.11 -0.94
CA TYR A 156 10.81 -7.85 -1.28
C TYR A 156 10.59 -9.30 -0.90
N HIS A 157 11.15 -10.25 -1.67
CA HIS A 157 11.24 -11.68 -1.36
C HIS A 157 10.86 -12.04 0.09
N ILE A 158 9.72 -12.72 0.22
CA ILE A 158 9.13 -13.27 1.45
C ILE A 158 8.64 -12.19 2.43
N SER A 159 7.46 -11.62 2.16
CA SER A 159 6.58 -11.08 3.19
C SER A 159 5.18 -10.90 2.62
N TRP A 160 4.19 -11.42 3.35
CA TRP A 160 2.79 -11.42 2.97
C TRP A 160 2.20 -10.03 3.16
N ILE A 161 1.66 -9.45 2.10
CA ILE A 161 1.00 -8.15 2.17
C ILE A 161 -0.45 -8.31 1.74
N LEU A 162 -1.37 -7.86 2.59
CA LEU A 162 -2.78 -7.76 2.27
C LEU A 162 -3.28 -6.35 2.48
N SER A 163 -4.01 -5.82 1.51
CA SER A 163 -4.67 -4.53 1.63
C SER A 163 -6.14 -4.63 1.23
N ILE A 164 -7.02 -3.95 1.97
CA ILE A 164 -8.47 -3.91 1.73
C ILE A 164 -8.98 -2.46 1.81
N ASP A 165 -9.75 -2.06 0.81
CA ASP A 165 -10.47 -0.79 0.71
C ASP A 165 -11.87 -0.85 1.38
N TYR A 166 -12.34 0.26 1.97
CA TYR A 166 -13.48 0.31 2.90
C TYR A 166 -14.46 1.49 2.65
N LYS A 167 -15.77 1.23 2.50
CA LYS A 167 -16.77 2.26 2.15
C LYS A 167 -17.73 2.79 3.23
N ARG A 168 -17.61 2.42 4.51
CA ARG A 168 -18.58 2.90 5.53
C ARG A 168 -17.96 3.75 6.66
N LEU A 169 -16.64 3.88 6.67
CA LEU A 169 -15.75 4.64 7.57
C LEU A 169 -14.39 4.83 6.86
N ASP A 170 -14.43 5.35 5.63
CA ASP A 170 -13.35 6.06 4.94
C ASP A 170 -11.89 5.67 5.30
N GLY A 171 -11.45 4.45 4.96
CA GLY A 171 -10.08 4.01 5.25
C GLY A 171 -9.56 2.80 4.47
N VAL A 172 -8.25 2.57 4.51
CA VAL A 172 -7.57 1.40 3.93
C VAL A 172 -6.85 0.64 5.04
N VAL A 173 -7.08 -0.67 5.13
CA VAL A 173 -6.33 -1.55 6.05
C VAL A 173 -5.26 -2.28 5.27
N GLN A 174 -4.04 -2.30 5.79
CA GLN A 174 -2.94 -3.10 5.28
C GLN A 174 -2.36 -3.98 6.37
N ALA A 175 -2.02 -5.23 6.05
CA ALA A 175 -1.42 -6.19 6.98
C ALA A 175 -0.17 -6.84 6.36
N PHE A 176 0.88 -7.03 7.18
CA PHE A 176 2.24 -7.43 6.81
C PHE A 176 2.82 -8.50 7.76
N PHE A 177 3.87 -9.22 7.33
CA PHE A 177 4.71 -10.12 8.16
C PHE A 177 6.20 -9.76 8.13
#